data_AF-A0A525BWH5-F1
#
_entry.id   AF-A0A525BWH5-F1
#
_cell.length_a   1.000
_cell.length_b   1.000
_cell.length_c   1.000
_cell.angle_alpha   90.00
_cell.angle_beta   90.00
_cell.angle_gamma   90.00
#
_symmetry.space_group_name_H-M   'P 1'
#
loop_
_entity.id
_entity.type
_entity.pdbx_description
1 polymer ?
#
loop_
_entity_poly.entity_id
_entity_poly.type
_entity_poly.pdbx_seq_one_letter_code
_entity_poly.pdbx_strand_id
1 'polypeptide(L)'
;MLGYLTTRPVERMSMGPTLFFPGIDFAPYPGHILGMTWLYIILWIMIGVSSLLAGLTTLLFYYDNYNTYGPEELHRRTGVSMPVLFLRTLGQTLLSQLIVSVTYPFGYIKPLWFRPPDVAIRQPRSSNPGHAEPRPPVLLIHGLYHNASAWVYMKYRLRQAGYEHIFAYSYFSFFQDFFHLTRVLANKVEELRSYFPDTKLVLMGHSLGALTIRAYMASLESQDKIAAAVALAAPHQGSRLAALGFGGLARSLMYKGELITALEQADQPASAPCLSIASPVDEFVLPLDATFLPRAQELGWTEQTGPSIPHVSLLFSPKTADMSLAFLDKVLAEN
;
A
#
# COMPACT_ATOMS: atom_id res chain seq x y z
N MET A 1 -68.31 -80.29 8.59
CA MET A 1 -67.81 -79.89 9.92
C MET A 1 -68.20 -78.43 10.10
N LEU A 2 -69.10 -78.15 11.06
CA LEU A 2 -69.70 -76.86 11.41
C LEU A 2 -68.63 -75.75 11.52
N GLY A 3 -68.86 -74.52 11.03
CA GLY A 3 -69.57 -73.43 11.75
C GLY A 3 -68.55 -72.68 12.65
N TYR A 4 -68.40 -71.36 12.69
CA TYR A 4 -69.41 -70.29 12.62
C TYR A 4 -68.71 -68.90 12.70
N LEU A 5 -69.39 -67.89 12.13
CA LEU A 5 -69.50 -66.45 12.50
C LEU A 5 -68.23 -65.58 12.49
N THR A 6 -68.04 -64.65 11.55
CA THR A 6 -68.76 -63.37 11.27
C THR A 6 -68.85 -62.40 12.46
N THR A 7 -68.19 -61.24 12.35
CA THR A 7 -68.83 -59.90 12.27
C THR A 7 -67.85 -58.86 11.76
N ARG A 8 -68.28 -58.09 10.76
CA ARG A 8 -67.61 -56.93 10.14
C ARG A 8 -67.87 -55.62 10.95
N PRO A 9 -67.73 -54.39 10.38
CA PRO A 9 -66.53 -53.56 10.33
C PRO A 9 -66.78 -52.16 10.98
N VAL A 10 -65.76 -51.30 11.06
CA VAL A 10 -65.98 -49.83 11.04
C VAL A 10 -65.04 -49.19 10.03
N GLU A 11 -65.63 -48.38 9.18
CA GLU A 11 -65.08 -47.69 8.00
C GLU A 11 -64.21 -46.46 8.33
N ARG A 12 -63.28 -46.20 7.40
CA ARG A 12 -62.78 -44.90 6.84
C ARG A 12 -62.26 -43.84 7.83
N MET A 13 -61.08 -43.25 7.63
CA MET A 13 -60.61 -42.47 6.46
C MET A 13 -59.06 -42.38 6.56
N SER A 14 -58.30 -42.93 5.60
CA SER A 14 -57.63 -42.24 4.48
C SER A 14 -56.69 -41.09 4.85
N MET A 15 -55.42 -41.23 4.41
CA MET A 15 -54.42 -40.23 3.94
C MET A 15 -53.04 -40.59 4.50
N GLY A 16 -52.31 -41.57 3.94
CA GLY A 16 -51.37 -41.40 2.82
C GLY A 16 -50.00 -41.94 3.27
N PRO A 17 -49.17 -42.55 2.41
CA PRO A 17 -47.90 -43.13 2.84
C PRO A 17 -46.86 -42.03 3.10
N THR A 18 -46.35 -41.99 4.33
CA THR A 18 -45.18 -41.22 4.74
C THR A 18 -43.98 -41.64 3.90
N LEU A 19 -43.52 -40.75 3.02
CA LEU A 19 -42.27 -40.91 2.27
C LEU A 19 -41.09 -40.83 3.25
N PHE A 20 -40.46 -41.98 3.50
CA PHE A 20 -39.14 -42.09 4.10
C PHE A 20 -38.10 -41.53 3.13
N PHE A 21 -37.39 -40.46 3.50
CA PHE A 21 -36.13 -40.07 2.89
C PHE A 21 -34.98 -40.44 3.85
N PRO A 22 -34.03 -41.32 3.46
CA PRO A 22 -32.90 -41.64 4.29
C PRO A 22 -31.79 -40.59 4.11
N GLY A 23 -31.30 -40.07 5.24
CA GLY A 23 -29.88 -39.77 5.45
C GLY A 23 -29.26 -38.59 4.71
N ILE A 24 -29.41 -37.39 5.27
CA ILE A 24 -28.28 -36.45 5.37
C ILE A 24 -28.25 -35.93 6.81
N ASP A 25 -27.45 -36.59 7.64
CA ASP A 25 -27.14 -36.15 9.00
C ASP A 25 -26.16 -34.97 8.88
N PHE A 26 -26.64 -33.73 9.05
CA PHE A 26 -25.76 -32.58 9.26
C PHE A 26 -25.32 -32.54 10.72
N ALA A 27 -24.54 -33.53 11.14
CA ALA A 27 -23.74 -33.39 12.35
C ALA A 27 -22.64 -32.35 12.05
N PRO A 28 -22.59 -31.20 12.75
CA PRO A 28 -21.51 -30.24 12.55
C PRO A 28 -20.21 -30.92 12.98
N TYR A 29 -19.33 -31.18 12.01
CA TYR A 29 -18.00 -31.74 12.25
C TYR A 29 -17.26 -30.84 13.27
N PRO A 30 -16.88 -31.34 14.46
CA PRO A 30 -16.31 -30.53 15.53
C PRO A 30 -14.99 -29.83 15.13
N GLY A 31 -14.29 -30.33 14.11
CA GLY A 31 -13.10 -29.69 13.55
C GLY A 31 -13.36 -28.34 12.85
N HIS A 32 -14.55 -28.14 12.28
CA HIS A 32 -14.88 -26.87 11.59
C HIS A 32 -15.16 -25.73 12.59
N ILE A 33 -15.81 -26.03 13.72
CA ILE A 33 -16.08 -25.05 14.77
C ILE A 33 -14.76 -24.62 15.44
N LEU A 34 -13.85 -25.56 15.71
CA LEU A 34 -12.53 -25.24 16.26
C LEU A 34 -11.70 -24.37 15.29
N GLY A 35 -11.66 -24.73 14.00
CA GLY A 35 -10.93 -23.97 12.98
C GLY A 35 -11.47 -22.55 12.78
N MET A 36 -12.79 -22.38 12.75
CA MET A 36 -13.40 -21.06 12.68
C MET A 36 -13.09 -20.23 13.93
N THR A 37 -13.11 -20.84 15.11
CA THR A 37 -12.77 -20.16 16.37
C THR A 37 -11.34 -19.60 16.36
N TRP A 38 -10.37 -20.36 15.86
CA TRP A 38 -8.98 -19.89 15.74
C TRP A 38 -8.81 -18.76 14.73
N LEU A 39 -9.51 -18.82 13.59
CA LEU A 39 -9.49 -17.73 12.61
C LEU A 39 -10.06 -16.43 13.21
N TYR A 40 -11.15 -16.51 13.98
CA TYR A 40 -11.69 -15.35 14.69
C TYR A 40 -10.72 -14.82 15.74
N ILE A 41 -10.08 -15.70 16.52
CA ILE A 41 -9.08 -15.29 17.53
C ILE A 41 -7.91 -14.56 16.87
N ILE A 42 -7.33 -15.13 15.80
CA ILE A 42 -6.21 -14.51 15.08
C ILE A 42 -6.63 -13.15 14.51
N LEU A 43 -7.81 -13.06 13.91
CA LEU A 43 -8.34 -11.81 13.39
C LEU A 43 -8.49 -10.75 14.49
N TRP A 44 -9.07 -11.10 15.64
CA TRP A 44 -9.22 -10.19 16.77
C TRP A 44 -7.88 -9.76 17.38
N ILE A 45 -6.89 -10.67 17.46
CA ILE A 45 -5.53 -10.33 17.88
C ILE A 45 -4.91 -9.35 16.90
N MET A 46 -5.02 -9.60 15.59
CA MET A 46 -4.51 -8.67 14.56
C MET A 46 -5.16 -7.30 14.69
N ILE A 47 -6.50 -7.23 14.78
CA ILE A 47 -7.23 -5.96 14.96
C ILE A 47 -6.79 -5.27 16.25
N GLY A 48 -6.66 -6.01 17.36
CA GLY A 48 -6.23 -5.47 18.65
C GLY A 48 -4.82 -4.88 18.59
N VAL A 49 -3.85 -5.62 18.04
CA VAL A 49 -2.46 -5.16 17.88
C VAL A 49 -2.40 -3.95 16.95
N SER A 50 -3.12 -3.98 15.82
CA SER A 50 -3.19 -2.83 14.90
C SER A 50 -3.77 -1.60 15.58
N SER A 51 -4.87 -1.74 16.33
CA SER A 51 -5.51 -0.64 17.05
C SER A 51 -4.61 -0.06 18.14
N LEU A 52 -3.89 -0.92 18.87
CA LEU A 52 -2.89 -0.48 19.85
C LEU A 52 -1.75 0.29 19.18
N LEU A 53 -1.25 -0.21 18.04
CA LEU A 53 -0.23 0.49 17.27
C LEU A 53 -0.73 1.85 16.77
N ALA A 54 -1.96 1.94 16.24
CA ALA A 54 -2.56 3.20 15.81
C ALA A 54 -2.66 4.22 16.95
N GLY A 55 -3.11 3.77 18.14
CA GLY A 55 -3.18 4.61 19.32
C GLY A 55 -1.80 5.08 19.76
N LEU A 56 -0.81 4.18 19.78
CA LEU A 56 0.56 4.49 20.17
C LEU A 56 1.22 5.49 19.20
N THR A 57 1.15 5.26 17.88
CA THR A 57 1.77 6.16 16.91
C THR A 57 1.10 7.53 16.90
N THR A 58 -0.24 7.58 17.02
CA THR A 58 -0.97 8.86 17.13
C THR A 58 -0.59 9.61 18.41
N LEU A 59 -0.44 8.92 19.54
CA LEU A 59 -0.02 9.52 20.80
C LEU A 59 1.43 10.05 20.72
N LEU A 60 2.35 9.26 20.14
CA LEU A 60 3.74 9.66 19.97
C LEU A 60 3.89 10.83 18.99
N PHE A 61 3.13 10.83 17.90
CA PHE A 61 3.03 11.97 17.00
C PHE A 61 2.58 13.22 17.75
N TYR A 62 1.51 13.11 18.53
CA TYR A 62 1.00 14.23 19.32
C TYR A 62 2.05 14.71 20.32
N TYR A 63 2.69 13.80 21.05
CA TYR A 63 3.73 14.13 22.03
C TYR A 63 4.95 14.79 21.39
N ASP A 64 5.52 14.20 20.33
CA ASP A 64 6.73 14.72 19.67
C ASP A 64 6.48 16.08 19.03
N ASN A 65 5.36 16.23 18.31
CA ASN A 65 5.05 17.47 17.60
C ASN A 65 4.57 18.58 18.53
N TYR A 66 3.80 18.26 19.58
CA TYR A 66 3.41 19.25 20.59
C TYR A 66 4.64 19.84 21.28
N ASN A 67 5.61 18.99 21.63
CA ASN A 67 6.84 19.44 22.29
C ASN A 67 7.84 20.11 21.33
N THR A 68 7.83 19.76 20.04
CA THR A 68 8.77 20.31 19.05
C THR A 68 8.28 21.63 18.45
N TYR A 69 7.00 21.72 18.08
CA TYR A 69 6.45 22.86 17.33
C TYR A 69 5.44 23.69 18.13
N GLY A 70 4.84 23.11 19.16
CA GLY A 70 3.76 23.74 19.92
C GLY A 70 2.38 23.65 19.22
N PRO A 71 1.30 23.94 19.98
CA PRO A 71 -0.07 23.80 19.48
C PRO A 71 -0.44 24.84 18.41
N GLU A 72 0.13 26.04 18.45
CA GLU A 72 -0.18 27.11 17.48
C GLU A 72 0.35 26.79 16.08
N GLU A 73 1.57 26.24 15.99
CA GLU A 73 2.16 25.85 14.71
C GLU A 73 1.42 24.64 14.11
N LEU A 74 1.03 23.67 14.92
CA LEU A 74 0.20 22.55 14.46
C LEU A 74 -1.17 23.03 13.96
N HIS A 75 -1.79 23.99 14.66
CA HIS A 75 -3.02 24.61 14.20
C HIS A 75 -2.81 25.35 12.87
N ARG A 76 -1.71 26.09 12.72
CA ARG A 76 -1.35 26.77 11.46
C ARG A 76 -1.16 25.80 10.30
N ARG A 77 -0.50 24.66 10.53
CA ARG A 77 -0.24 23.63 9.50
C ARG A 77 -1.49 22.85 9.09
N THR A 78 -2.44 22.66 10.01
CA THR A 78 -3.57 21.74 9.79
C THR A 78 -4.94 22.43 9.70
N GLY A 79 -5.06 23.67 10.18
CA GLY A 79 -6.30 24.43 10.24
C GLY A 79 -7.32 23.92 11.26
N VAL A 80 -6.96 22.97 12.13
CA VAL A 80 -7.89 22.34 13.09
C VAL A 80 -7.36 22.42 14.53
N SER A 81 -8.26 22.41 15.52
CA SER A 81 -7.86 22.38 16.94
C SER A 81 -7.24 21.04 17.31
N MET A 82 -6.36 21.02 18.30
CA MET A 82 -5.61 19.83 18.70
C MET A 82 -6.46 18.58 19.04
N PRO A 83 -7.58 18.66 19.80
CA PRO A 83 -8.41 17.47 20.07
C PRO A 83 -9.03 16.88 18.80
N VAL A 84 -9.45 17.76 17.88
CA VAL A 84 -10.03 17.36 16.59
C VAL A 84 -8.96 16.71 15.71
N LEU A 85 -7.75 17.28 15.70
CA LEU A 85 -6.61 16.70 14.99
C LEU A 85 -6.33 15.27 15.49
N PHE A 86 -6.25 15.09 16.82
CA PHE A 86 -6.01 13.77 17.41
C PHE A 86 -7.07 12.74 17.01
N LEU A 87 -8.35 13.07 17.19
CA LEU A 87 -9.46 12.16 16.86
C LEU A 87 -9.52 11.83 15.37
N ARG A 88 -9.25 12.84 14.52
CA ARG A 88 -9.19 12.66 13.07
C ARG A 88 -8.02 11.76 12.66
N THR A 89 -6.82 12.02 13.16
CA THR A 89 -5.63 11.18 12.89
C THR A 89 -5.90 9.75 13.33
N LEU A 90 -6.35 9.53 14.57
CA LEU A 90 -6.67 8.19 15.08
C LEU A 90 -7.70 7.47 14.22
N GLY A 91 -8.83 8.12 13.91
CA GLY A 91 -9.89 7.52 13.10
C GLY A 91 -9.42 7.15 11.69
N GLN A 92 -8.60 8.01 11.07
CA GLN A 92 -8.03 7.75 9.74
C GLN A 92 -6.96 6.66 9.77
N THR A 93 -6.12 6.60 10.80
CA THR A 93 -5.12 5.53 10.97
C THR A 93 -5.84 4.19 11.12
N LEU A 94 -6.87 4.10 11.98
CA LEU A 94 -7.69 2.89 12.14
C LEU A 94 -8.36 2.47 10.83
N LEU A 95 -8.95 3.41 10.08
CA LEU A 95 -9.55 3.12 8.77
C LEU A 95 -8.52 2.59 7.77
N SER A 96 -7.36 3.24 7.68
CA SER A 96 -6.30 2.82 6.75
C SER A 96 -5.74 1.44 7.11
N GLN A 97 -5.61 1.13 8.40
CA GLN A 97 -5.23 -0.19 8.86
C GLN A 97 -6.29 -1.24 8.54
N LEU A 98 -7.57 -0.94 8.72
CA LEU A 98 -8.65 -1.85 8.31
C LEU A 98 -8.57 -2.16 6.81
N ILE A 99 -8.39 -1.14 5.96
CA ILE A 99 -8.21 -1.32 4.52
C ILE A 99 -7.00 -2.24 4.27
N VAL A 100 -5.85 -1.94 4.87
CA VAL A 100 -4.63 -2.74 4.72
C VAL A 100 -4.86 -4.19 5.16
N SER A 101 -5.48 -4.43 6.31
CA SER A 101 -5.76 -5.77 6.83
C SER A 101 -6.66 -6.57 5.89
N VAL A 102 -7.71 -5.94 5.35
CA VAL A 102 -8.61 -6.57 4.38
C VAL A 102 -7.88 -6.85 3.07
N THR A 103 -7.02 -5.94 2.61
CA THR A 103 -6.36 -6.07 1.30
C THR A 103 -5.10 -6.93 1.35
N TYR A 104 -4.50 -7.11 2.54
CA TYR A 104 -3.19 -7.76 2.72
C TYR A 104 -3.06 -9.12 2.04
N PRO A 105 -4.03 -10.06 2.18
CA PRO A 105 -3.92 -11.38 1.56
C PRO A 105 -3.83 -11.31 0.03
N PHE A 106 -4.46 -10.31 -0.59
CA PHE A 106 -4.45 -10.14 -2.04
C PHE A 106 -3.08 -9.74 -2.58
N GLY A 107 -2.18 -9.22 -1.74
CA GLY A 107 -0.80 -8.88 -2.11
C GLY A 107 0.06 -10.08 -2.52
N TYR A 108 -0.37 -11.30 -2.19
CA TYR A 108 0.31 -12.55 -2.56
C TYR A 108 -0.20 -13.14 -3.89
N ILE A 109 -1.30 -12.63 -4.43
CA ILE A 109 -1.84 -13.07 -5.71
C ILE A 109 -1.04 -12.39 -6.84
N LYS A 110 0.11 -12.96 -7.18
CA LYS A 110 1.07 -12.39 -8.15
C LYS A 110 0.42 -11.85 -9.45
N PRO A 111 -0.52 -12.55 -10.11
CA PRO A 111 -1.15 -12.05 -11.34
C PRO A 111 -1.92 -10.72 -11.18
N LEU A 112 -2.33 -10.33 -9.97
CA LEU A 112 -2.98 -9.04 -9.73
C LEU A 112 -1.99 -7.87 -9.76
N TRP A 113 -0.72 -8.12 -9.48
CA TRP A 113 0.28 -7.07 -9.23
C TRP A 113 1.40 -7.05 -10.24
N PHE A 114 1.78 -8.22 -10.75
CA PHE A 114 2.89 -8.39 -11.67
C PHE A 114 2.50 -9.43 -12.72
N ARG A 115 1.75 -8.98 -13.74
CA ARG A 115 1.39 -9.79 -14.90
C ARG A 115 2.21 -9.32 -16.09
N PRO A 116 3.15 -10.13 -16.62
CA PRO A 116 3.83 -9.80 -17.85
C PRO A 116 2.81 -9.50 -18.96
N PRO A 117 3.03 -8.48 -19.79
CA PRO A 117 2.16 -8.25 -20.94
C PRO A 117 2.17 -9.49 -21.84
N ASP A 118 1.01 -9.85 -22.39
CA ASP A 118 0.94 -10.95 -23.35
C ASP A 118 1.87 -10.59 -24.52
N VAL A 119 2.86 -11.46 -24.79
CA VAL A 119 3.97 -11.25 -25.76
C VAL A 119 3.47 -10.95 -27.20
N ALA A 120 2.16 -11.12 -27.45
CA ALA A 120 1.50 -10.74 -28.70
C ALA A 120 1.41 -9.22 -28.96
N ILE A 121 1.67 -8.36 -27.96
CA ILE A 121 1.82 -6.90 -28.15
C ILE A 121 3.27 -6.58 -28.58
N ARG A 122 3.76 -7.26 -29.62
CA ARG A 122 5.05 -6.96 -30.26
C ARG A 122 4.93 -5.98 -31.43
N GLN A 123 3.73 -5.49 -31.69
CA GLN A 123 3.53 -4.43 -32.68
C GLN A 123 2.93 -3.21 -31.99
N PRO A 124 3.49 -2.01 -32.20
CA PRO A 124 2.76 -0.80 -31.90
C PRO A 124 1.46 -0.91 -32.69
N ARG A 125 0.31 -0.92 -31.99
CA ARG A 125 -0.96 -0.72 -32.68
C ARG A 125 -0.77 0.57 -33.46
N SER A 126 -0.87 0.48 -34.79
CA SER A 126 -0.81 1.63 -35.69
C SER A 126 -1.58 2.78 -35.04
N SER A 127 -0.90 3.92 -34.89
CA SER A 127 -1.45 5.17 -34.39
C SER A 127 -2.77 5.47 -35.09
N ASN A 128 -3.87 5.05 -34.46
CA ASN A 128 -5.18 5.49 -34.87
C ASN A 128 -5.21 7.00 -34.54
N PRO A 129 -5.55 7.92 -35.47
CA PRO A 129 -5.40 9.37 -35.27
C PRO A 129 -6.29 10.02 -34.20
N GLY A 130 -6.71 9.28 -33.18
CA GLY A 130 -7.51 9.77 -32.05
C GLY A 130 -7.22 9.08 -30.72
N HIS A 131 -6.17 8.26 -30.61
CA HIS A 131 -5.73 7.70 -29.32
C HIS A 131 -4.49 8.46 -28.83
N ALA A 132 -4.58 8.96 -27.59
CA ALA A 132 -3.44 9.55 -26.87
C ALA A 132 -2.26 8.58 -26.87
N GLU A 133 -1.03 9.11 -26.85
CA GLU A 133 0.16 8.28 -26.82
C GLU A 133 0.15 7.31 -25.63
N PRO A 134 0.69 6.08 -25.79
CA PRO A 134 0.70 5.09 -24.72
C PRO A 134 1.46 5.63 -23.51
N ARG A 135 0.81 5.64 -22.34
CA ARG A 135 1.47 6.07 -21.10
C ARG A 135 2.56 5.08 -20.68
N PRO A 136 3.68 5.56 -20.11
CA PRO A 136 4.77 4.69 -19.67
C PRO A 136 4.33 3.72 -18.56
N PRO A 137 4.93 2.53 -18.50
CA PRO A 137 4.68 1.58 -17.42
C PRO A 137 5.07 2.15 -16.04
N VAL A 138 4.25 1.84 -15.04
CA VAL A 138 4.42 2.31 -13.65
C VAL A 138 4.84 1.14 -12.77
N LEU A 139 5.89 1.32 -11.97
CA LEU A 139 6.31 0.39 -10.92
C LEU A 139 6.07 1.00 -9.54
N LEU A 140 5.26 0.31 -8.73
CA LEU A 140 4.84 0.71 -7.39
C LEU A 140 5.63 -0.05 -6.32
N ILE A 141 6.23 0.67 -5.37
CA ILE A 141 7.11 0.11 -4.33
C ILE A 141 6.56 0.43 -2.94
N HIS A 142 6.06 -0.59 -2.25
CA HIS A 142 5.44 -0.43 -0.92
C HIS A 142 6.48 -0.12 0.18
N GLY A 143 5.98 0.39 1.31
CA GLY A 143 6.76 0.65 2.52
C GLY A 143 7.00 -0.56 3.42
N LEU A 144 7.63 -0.30 4.56
CA LEU A 144 7.93 -1.30 5.60
C LEU A 144 6.64 -2.00 6.07
N TYR A 145 6.69 -3.32 6.27
CA TYR A 145 5.59 -4.20 6.72
C TYR A 145 4.40 -4.33 5.77
N HIS A 146 4.39 -3.63 4.64
CA HIS A 146 3.37 -3.77 3.61
C HIS A 146 3.71 -4.87 2.59
N ASN A 147 2.84 -5.01 1.60
CA ASN A 147 3.06 -5.79 0.40
C ASN A 147 2.40 -5.05 -0.79
N ALA A 148 2.38 -5.65 -1.98
CA ALA A 148 1.81 -5.02 -3.17
C ALA A 148 0.37 -4.51 -3.01
N SER A 149 -0.44 -5.09 -2.11
CA SER A 149 -1.82 -4.68 -1.87
C SER A 149 -2.00 -3.26 -1.32
N ALA A 150 -0.95 -2.68 -0.73
CA ALA A 150 -0.94 -1.28 -0.30
C ALA A 150 -1.31 -0.31 -1.42
N TRP A 151 -1.09 -0.72 -2.68
CA TRP A 151 -1.34 0.08 -3.86
C TRP A 151 -2.71 -0.14 -4.51
N VAL A 152 -3.64 -0.87 -3.88
CA VAL A 152 -4.95 -1.20 -4.50
C VAL A 152 -5.69 0.03 -5.02
N TYR A 153 -5.73 1.10 -4.21
CA TYR A 153 -6.44 2.32 -4.56
C TYR A 153 -5.68 3.14 -5.61
N MET A 154 -4.37 3.36 -5.41
CA MET A 154 -3.56 4.10 -6.38
C MET A 154 -3.52 3.41 -7.75
N LYS A 155 -3.42 2.07 -7.78
CA LYS A 155 -3.50 1.29 -9.01
C LYS A 155 -4.84 1.49 -9.72
N TYR A 156 -5.94 1.52 -8.97
CA TYR A 156 -7.26 1.86 -9.53
C TYR A 156 -7.26 3.28 -10.13
N ARG A 157 -6.73 4.28 -9.40
CA ARG A 157 -6.65 5.67 -9.87
C ARG A 157 -5.80 5.84 -11.12
N LEU A 158 -4.63 5.20 -11.17
CA LEU A 158 -3.76 5.17 -12.35
C LEU A 158 -4.46 4.53 -13.56
N ARG A 159 -5.19 3.41 -13.36
CA ARG A 159 -5.99 2.81 -14.45
C ARG A 159 -7.07 3.74 -14.98
N GLN A 160 -7.80 4.41 -14.10
CA GLN A 160 -8.82 5.39 -14.48
C GLN A 160 -8.20 6.57 -15.25
N ALA A 161 -6.95 6.92 -14.94
CA ALA A 161 -6.21 7.95 -15.67
C ALA A 161 -5.65 7.45 -17.01
N GLY A 162 -5.76 6.16 -17.37
CA GLY A 162 -5.30 5.61 -18.65
C GLY A 162 -3.91 4.97 -18.63
N TYR A 163 -3.35 4.69 -17.44
CA TYR A 163 -2.16 3.83 -17.34
C TYR A 163 -2.57 2.35 -17.47
N GLU A 164 -2.12 1.69 -18.53
CA GLU A 164 -2.46 0.28 -18.80
C GLU A 164 -1.50 -0.68 -18.06
N HIS A 165 -0.23 -0.32 -17.98
CA HIS A 165 0.85 -1.17 -17.48
C HIS A 165 1.29 -0.74 -16.07
N ILE A 166 0.61 -1.26 -15.04
CA ILE A 166 0.88 -0.92 -13.63
C ILE A 166 1.30 -2.16 -12.85
N PHE A 167 2.54 -2.13 -12.38
CA PHE A 167 3.22 -3.22 -11.70
C PHE A 167 3.47 -2.88 -10.23
N ALA A 168 3.39 -3.88 -9.37
CA ALA A 168 3.86 -3.82 -7.99
C ALA A 168 4.47 -5.18 -7.62
N TYR A 169 5.47 -5.17 -6.75
CA TYR A 169 6.04 -6.40 -6.19
C TYR A 169 6.01 -6.34 -4.67
N SER A 170 6.06 -7.52 -4.04
CA SER A 170 6.08 -7.68 -2.59
C SER A 170 7.46 -8.13 -2.13
N TYR A 171 7.95 -7.59 -1.03
CA TYR A 171 9.16 -8.05 -0.32
C TYR A 171 8.89 -8.23 1.17
N PHE A 172 9.69 -9.07 1.84
CA PHE A 172 9.54 -9.32 3.27
C PHE A 172 10.40 -8.36 4.10
N SER A 173 9.85 -7.72 5.12
CA SER A 173 10.57 -6.64 5.82
C SER A 173 11.50 -7.09 6.95
N PHE A 174 11.31 -8.28 7.54
CA PHE A 174 11.95 -8.61 8.82
C PHE A 174 13.43 -9.04 8.75
N PHE A 175 13.88 -9.55 7.59
CA PHE A 175 15.22 -10.12 7.41
C PHE A 175 15.97 -9.55 6.21
N GLN A 176 15.56 -8.38 5.73
CA GLN A 176 16.16 -7.76 4.55
C GLN A 176 17.05 -6.60 4.94
N ASP A 177 18.13 -6.44 4.20
CA ASP A 177 18.96 -5.24 4.20
C ASP A 177 18.37 -4.21 3.22
N PHE A 178 18.56 -2.92 3.52
CA PHE A 178 18.06 -1.85 2.67
C PHE A 178 18.65 -1.91 1.25
N PHE A 179 19.97 -2.09 1.12
CA PHE A 179 20.61 -2.12 -0.20
C PHE A 179 20.25 -3.38 -0.99
N HIS A 180 19.85 -4.46 -0.31
CA HIS A 180 19.20 -5.58 -0.99
C HIS A 180 17.90 -5.15 -1.68
N LEU A 181 17.05 -4.35 -1.05
CA LEU A 181 15.82 -3.84 -1.67
C LEU A 181 16.12 -2.97 -2.90
N THR A 182 17.18 -2.16 -2.86
CA THR A 182 17.63 -1.37 -4.02
C THR A 182 18.05 -2.26 -5.19
N ARG A 183 18.75 -3.38 -4.93
CA ARG A 183 19.08 -4.38 -5.96
C ARG A 183 17.84 -5.09 -6.50
N VAL A 184 16.87 -5.40 -5.64
CA VAL A 184 15.58 -5.97 -6.08
C VAL A 184 14.85 -4.99 -7.00
N LEU A 185 14.82 -3.70 -6.66
CA LEU A 185 14.25 -2.66 -7.52
C LEU A 185 14.98 -2.61 -8.87
N ALA A 186 16.32 -2.59 -8.88
CA ALA A 186 17.09 -2.61 -10.12
C ALA A 186 16.73 -3.80 -11.02
N ASN A 187 16.65 -5.00 -10.44
CA ASN A 187 16.25 -6.20 -11.19
C ASN A 187 14.82 -6.09 -11.74
N LYS A 188 13.89 -5.48 -10.99
CA LYS A 188 12.51 -5.26 -11.45
C LYS A 188 12.43 -4.21 -12.55
N VAL A 189 13.27 -3.17 -12.52
CA VAL A 189 13.37 -2.21 -13.61
C VAL A 189 13.85 -2.92 -14.88
N GLU A 190 14.93 -3.70 -14.82
CA GLU A 190 15.44 -4.44 -15.99
C GLU A 190 14.43 -5.48 -16.51
N GLU A 191 13.74 -6.20 -15.63
CA GLU A 191 12.67 -7.12 -16.02
C GLU A 191 11.57 -6.40 -16.81
N LEU A 192 11.12 -5.22 -16.34
CA LEU A 192 10.12 -4.44 -17.06
C LEU A 192 10.65 -3.86 -18.37
N ARG A 193 11.90 -3.39 -18.42
CA ARG A 193 12.51 -2.93 -19.67
C ARG A 193 12.65 -4.04 -20.70
N SER A 194 12.78 -5.30 -20.28
CA SER A 194 12.75 -6.44 -21.20
C SER A 194 11.37 -6.64 -21.86
N TYR A 195 10.30 -6.21 -21.19
CA TYR A 195 8.93 -6.22 -21.74
C TYR A 195 8.60 -4.96 -22.55
N PHE A 196 9.20 -3.83 -22.18
CA PHE A 196 9.01 -2.52 -22.80
C PHE A 196 10.36 -1.94 -23.25
N PRO A 197 10.97 -2.49 -24.32
CA PRO A 197 12.22 -1.97 -24.84
C PRO A 197 12.07 -0.49 -25.19
N ASP A 198 13.14 0.28 -25.00
CA ASP A 198 13.23 1.73 -25.30
C ASP A 198 12.24 2.62 -24.53
N THR A 199 11.47 2.07 -23.59
CA THR A 199 10.53 2.83 -22.77
C THR A 199 11.13 3.08 -21.39
N LYS A 200 11.08 4.34 -20.95
CA LYS A 200 11.42 4.72 -19.57
C LYS A 200 10.24 4.43 -18.63
N LEU A 201 10.52 4.05 -17.38
CA LEU A 201 9.50 3.69 -16.40
C LEU A 201 9.11 4.88 -15.50
N VAL A 202 7.88 4.89 -15.01
CA VAL A 202 7.50 5.72 -13.85
C VAL A 202 7.68 4.92 -12.58
N LEU A 203 8.37 5.47 -11.58
CA LEU A 203 8.49 4.87 -10.25
C LEU A 203 7.59 5.60 -9.26
N MET A 204 6.86 4.86 -8.42
CA MET A 204 6.12 5.45 -7.30
C MET A 204 6.34 4.65 -6.03
N GLY A 205 6.87 5.31 -5.00
CA GLY A 205 7.25 4.70 -3.75
C GLY A 205 6.49 5.30 -2.58
N HIS A 206 6.14 4.47 -1.60
CA HIS A 206 5.59 4.91 -0.33
C HIS A 206 6.56 4.59 0.80
N SER A 207 6.78 5.55 1.70
CA SER A 207 7.60 5.35 2.89
C SER A 207 9.00 4.82 2.53
N LEU A 208 9.42 3.70 3.13
CA LEU A 208 10.65 2.99 2.77
C LEU A 208 10.81 2.75 1.25
N GLY A 209 9.73 2.46 0.53
CA GLY A 209 9.78 2.24 -0.92
C GLY A 209 10.21 3.48 -1.70
N ALA A 210 9.89 4.68 -1.20
CA ALA A 210 10.37 5.94 -1.78
C ALA A 210 11.88 6.15 -1.52
N LEU A 211 12.39 5.75 -0.35
CA LEU A 211 13.83 5.75 -0.11
C LEU A 211 14.56 4.77 -1.02
N THR A 212 13.98 3.60 -1.30
CA THR A 212 14.54 2.65 -2.27
C THR A 212 14.64 3.27 -3.67
N ILE A 213 13.65 4.07 -4.09
CA ILE A 213 13.72 4.84 -5.35
C ILE A 213 14.84 5.87 -5.31
N ARG A 214 14.92 6.68 -4.24
CA ARG A 214 15.99 7.67 -4.06
C ARG A 214 17.37 7.02 -4.18
N ALA A 215 17.58 5.91 -3.48
CA ALA A 215 18.83 5.14 -3.53
C ALA A 215 19.12 4.58 -4.93
N TYR A 216 18.09 4.08 -5.63
CA TYR A 216 18.24 3.56 -6.99
C TYR A 216 18.63 4.66 -7.98
N MET A 217 18.06 5.86 -7.84
CA MET A 217 18.32 7.01 -8.69
C MET A 217 19.64 7.74 -8.37
N ALA A 218 20.47 7.22 -7.46
CA ALA A 218 21.79 7.81 -7.14
C ALA A 218 22.85 7.62 -8.25
N SER A 219 22.53 6.95 -9.37
CA SER A 219 23.43 6.82 -10.52
C SER A 219 22.77 7.27 -11.82
N LEU A 220 23.55 7.88 -12.73
CA LEU A 220 23.07 8.33 -14.04
C LEU A 220 22.48 7.16 -14.86
N GLU A 221 23.13 6.00 -14.82
CA GLU A 221 22.66 4.79 -15.53
C GLU A 221 21.25 4.37 -15.08
N SER A 222 20.94 4.46 -13.79
CA SER A 222 19.60 4.17 -13.29
C SER A 222 18.62 5.27 -13.71
N GLN A 223 19.00 6.54 -13.63
CA GLN A 223 18.13 7.66 -13.97
C GLN A 223 17.72 7.65 -15.46
N ASP A 224 18.60 7.23 -16.37
CA ASP A 224 18.30 7.12 -17.81
C ASP A 224 17.15 6.15 -18.13
N LYS A 225 16.80 5.28 -17.18
CA LYS A 225 15.72 4.28 -17.29
C LYS A 225 14.39 4.82 -16.79
N ILE A 226 14.35 6.00 -16.18
CA ILE A 226 13.20 6.54 -15.44
C ILE A 226 12.65 7.78 -16.14
N ALA A 227 11.34 7.80 -16.37
CA ALA A 227 10.60 8.91 -16.96
C ALA A 227 10.19 9.93 -15.91
N ALA A 228 9.78 9.45 -14.73
CA ALA A 228 9.43 10.27 -13.57
C ALA A 228 9.44 9.43 -12.29
N ALA A 229 9.62 10.07 -11.14
CA ALA A 229 9.52 9.43 -9.84
C ALA A 229 8.57 10.19 -8.88
N VAL A 230 7.78 9.44 -8.12
CA VAL A 230 6.88 10.00 -7.09
C VAL A 230 7.15 9.31 -5.75
N ALA A 231 7.48 10.09 -4.73
CA ALA A 231 7.66 9.67 -3.36
C ALA A 231 6.46 10.13 -2.51
N LEU A 232 5.82 9.18 -1.81
CA LEU A 232 4.74 9.46 -0.88
C LEU A 232 5.24 9.18 0.54
N ALA A 233 5.18 10.17 1.42
CA ALA A 233 5.51 10.02 2.84
C ALA A 233 6.93 9.44 3.08
N ALA A 234 7.90 9.82 2.26
CA ALA A 234 9.26 9.30 2.38
C ALA A 234 9.91 9.80 3.67
N PRO A 235 10.48 8.92 4.52
CA PRO A 235 11.31 9.35 5.65
C PRO A 235 12.69 9.75 5.15
N HIS A 236 12.78 10.84 4.38
CA HIS A 236 14.02 11.31 3.73
C HIS A 236 15.18 11.52 4.70
N GLN A 237 14.89 11.86 5.96
CA GLN A 237 15.88 11.98 7.02
C GLN A 237 15.76 10.87 8.09
N GLY A 238 15.00 9.80 7.81
CA GLY A 238 14.67 8.74 8.77
C GLY A 238 13.56 9.13 9.74
N SER A 239 13.37 8.34 10.79
CA SER A 239 12.37 8.60 11.84
C SER A 239 12.88 8.19 13.22
N ARG A 240 12.56 9.00 14.23
CA ARG A 240 12.78 8.68 15.66
C ARG A 240 11.99 7.44 16.06
N LEU A 241 10.83 7.24 15.44
CA LEU A 241 9.97 6.10 15.70
C LEU A 241 10.59 4.76 15.26
N ALA A 242 11.57 4.79 14.35
CA ALA A 242 12.30 3.60 13.92
C ALA A 242 12.98 2.86 15.09
N ALA A 243 13.25 3.54 16.21
CA ALA A 243 13.78 2.92 17.42
C ALA A 243 12.82 1.88 18.04
N LEU A 244 11.52 2.03 17.81
CA LEU A 244 10.48 1.07 18.21
C LEU A 244 10.17 0.04 17.12
N GLY A 245 10.81 0.17 15.96
CA GLY A 245 10.63 -0.72 14.82
C GLY A 245 11.24 -2.10 15.07
N PHE A 246 10.56 -3.13 14.55
CA PHE A 246 10.99 -4.51 14.68
C PHE A 246 11.74 -5.00 13.44
N GLY A 247 12.95 -5.54 13.63
CA GLY A 247 13.82 -6.05 12.56
C GLY A 247 14.88 -5.05 12.09
N GLY A 248 15.89 -5.56 11.37
CA GLY A 248 17.05 -4.76 10.94
C GLY A 248 16.67 -3.62 9.98
N LEU A 249 15.77 -3.89 9.04
CA LEU A 249 15.27 -2.90 8.09
C LEU A 249 14.50 -1.75 8.74
N ALA A 250 13.79 -2.01 9.83
CA ALA A 250 13.11 -0.96 10.56
C ALA A 250 14.12 -0.06 11.27
N ARG A 251 15.14 -0.66 11.91
CA ARG A 251 16.22 0.07 12.61
C ARG A 251 17.15 0.82 11.65
N SER A 252 17.28 0.41 10.39
CA SER A 252 18.08 1.19 9.44
C SER A 252 17.43 2.55 9.12
N LEU A 253 16.13 2.73 9.37
CA LEU A 253 15.40 3.98 9.17
C LEU A 253 15.54 4.97 10.34
N MET A 254 16.49 4.75 11.26
CA MET A 254 16.75 5.68 12.37
C MET A 254 16.99 7.10 11.86
N TYR A 255 16.39 8.07 12.55
CA TYR A 255 16.52 9.48 12.21
C TYR A 255 17.98 9.92 12.20
N LYS A 256 18.43 10.45 11.06
CA LYS A 256 19.83 10.82 10.79
C LYS A 256 20.84 9.71 11.10
N GLY A 257 20.39 8.46 10.95
CA GLY A 257 21.21 7.27 11.14
C GLY A 257 22.11 6.98 9.95
N GLU A 258 22.85 5.88 10.04
CA GLU A 258 23.87 5.49 9.05
C GLU A 258 23.32 5.37 7.62
N LEU A 259 22.14 4.77 7.44
CA LEU A 259 21.51 4.66 6.13
C LEU A 259 21.22 6.03 5.53
N ILE A 260 20.63 6.94 6.32
CA ILE A 260 20.27 8.28 5.85
C ILE A 260 21.52 9.05 5.43
N THR A 261 22.56 9.00 6.26
CA THR A 261 23.87 9.59 5.94
C THR A 261 24.45 9.01 4.65
N ALA A 262 24.36 7.70 4.44
CA ALA A 262 24.83 7.05 3.22
C ALA A 262 24.04 7.49 1.98
N LEU A 263 22.72 7.67 2.10
CA LEU A 263 21.87 8.19 1.02
C LEU A 263 22.23 9.64 0.69
N GLU A 264 22.37 10.51 1.69
CA GLU A 264 22.75 11.91 1.50
C GLU A 264 24.13 12.07 0.83
N GLN A 265 25.06 11.17 1.11
CA GLN A 265 26.38 11.14 0.47
C GLN A 265 26.33 10.64 -0.98
N ALA A 266 25.40 9.72 -1.28
CA ALA A 266 25.26 9.12 -2.60
C ALA A 266 24.38 9.93 -3.54
N ASP A 267 23.50 10.80 -3.02
CA ASP A 267 22.54 11.57 -3.80
C ASP A 267 23.21 12.32 -4.96
N GLN A 268 22.58 12.23 -6.13
CA GLN A 268 22.94 12.96 -7.33
C GLN A 268 21.73 13.77 -7.80
N PRO A 269 21.93 14.92 -8.46
CA PRO A 269 20.84 15.61 -9.14
C PRO A 269 20.09 14.66 -10.08
N ALA A 270 18.76 14.63 -9.95
CA ALA A 270 17.92 13.80 -10.79
C ALA A 270 17.79 14.41 -12.19
N SER A 271 18.11 13.64 -13.23
CA SER A 271 17.84 13.99 -14.62
C SER A 271 16.38 13.78 -15.00
N ALA A 272 15.67 12.90 -14.29
CA ALA A 272 14.24 12.68 -14.41
C ALA A 272 13.46 13.55 -13.41
N PRO A 273 12.27 14.05 -13.77
CA PRO A 273 11.42 14.82 -12.87
C PRO A 273 10.97 13.97 -11.66
N CYS A 274 11.15 14.54 -10.47
CA CYS A 274 10.80 13.88 -9.20
C CYS A 274 9.82 14.72 -8.37
N LEU A 275 8.85 14.06 -7.75
CA LEU A 275 7.89 14.66 -6.80
C LEU A 275 8.00 13.97 -5.44
N SER A 276 8.08 14.74 -4.36
CA SER A 276 7.94 14.27 -2.98
C SER A 276 6.69 14.88 -2.34
N ILE A 277 5.73 14.04 -1.96
CA ILE A 277 4.50 14.45 -1.24
C ILE A 277 4.65 14.05 0.24
N ALA A 278 4.76 15.06 1.10
CA ALA A 278 4.78 14.89 2.56
C ALA A 278 3.37 15.04 3.16
N SER A 279 3.08 14.37 4.28
CA SER A 279 1.89 14.67 5.08
C SER A 279 2.25 15.61 6.22
N PRO A 280 1.48 16.68 6.48
CA PRO A 280 1.68 17.54 7.65
C PRO A 280 1.26 16.89 8.98
N VAL A 281 0.74 15.65 8.95
CA VAL A 281 0.28 14.91 10.14
C VAL A 281 0.78 13.46 10.11
N ASP A 282 1.96 13.24 9.54
CA ASP A 282 2.60 11.93 9.44
C ASP A 282 2.97 11.39 10.83
N GLU A 283 2.28 10.33 11.26
CA GLU A 283 2.48 9.74 12.59
C GLU A 283 3.59 8.67 12.65
N PHE A 284 4.24 8.38 11.53
CA PHE A 284 5.33 7.40 11.45
C PHE A 284 6.70 8.03 11.21
N VAL A 285 6.74 9.19 10.58
CA VAL A 285 7.97 9.93 10.28
C VAL A 285 8.10 11.11 11.24
N LEU A 286 8.92 10.93 12.28
CA LEU A 286 9.12 11.92 13.34
C LEU A 286 10.61 12.30 13.44
N PRO A 287 10.96 13.59 13.59
CA PRO A 287 10.05 14.76 13.54
C PRO A 287 9.43 14.96 12.15
N LEU A 288 8.33 15.73 12.04
CA LEU A 288 7.63 15.93 10.76
C LEU A 288 8.55 16.44 9.65
N ASP A 289 9.51 17.30 9.99
CA ASP A 289 10.42 17.85 8.99
C ASP A 289 11.34 16.79 8.35
N ALA A 290 11.43 15.60 8.96
CA ALA A 290 12.16 14.46 8.39
C ALA A 290 11.50 13.86 7.14
N THR A 291 10.25 14.24 6.85
CA THR A 291 9.56 13.91 5.59
C THR A 291 10.04 14.74 4.40
N PHE A 292 10.69 15.88 4.65
CA PHE A 292 11.25 16.73 3.60
C PHE A 292 12.69 16.31 3.28
N LEU A 293 13.02 16.35 1.99
CA LEU A 293 14.34 16.03 1.46
C LEU A 293 15.25 17.26 1.58
N PRO A 294 16.34 17.17 2.36
CA PRO A 294 17.34 18.25 2.36
C PRO A 294 17.85 18.49 0.94
N ARG A 295 17.94 19.77 0.54
CA ARG A 295 18.45 20.17 -0.78
C ARG A 295 17.60 19.64 -1.95
N ALA A 296 16.30 19.40 -1.74
CA ALA A 296 15.39 18.89 -2.77
C ALA A 296 15.53 19.61 -4.12
N GLN A 297 15.59 20.95 -4.11
CA GLN A 297 15.75 21.75 -5.33
C GLN A 297 17.05 21.45 -6.08
N GLU A 298 18.18 21.33 -5.37
CA GLU A 298 19.48 20.96 -5.98
C GLU A 298 19.47 19.54 -6.52
N LEU A 299 18.70 18.65 -5.88
CA LEU A 299 18.54 17.26 -6.28
C LEU A 299 17.49 17.06 -7.39
N GLY A 300 16.82 18.12 -7.84
CA GLY A 300 15.77 18.03 -8.87
C GLY A 300 14.43 17.46 -8.36
N TRP A 301 14.21 17.46 -7.05
CA TRP A 301 12.96 17.05 -6.43
C TRP A 301 12.05 18.25 -6.18
N THR A 302 10.81 18.16 -6.68
CA THR A 302 9.74 19.08 -6.30
C THR A 302 9.08 18.57 -5.03
N GLU A 303 9.02 19.39 -3.99
CA GLU A 303 8.32 19.03 -2.75
C GLU A 303 6.93 19.65 -2.71
N GLN A 304 5.94 18.87 -2.25
CA GLN A 304 4.58 19.35 -2.04
C GLN A 304 4.05 18.86 -0.69
N THR A 305 3.34 19.75 0.00
CA THR A 305 2.55 19.36 1.17
C THR A 305 1.23 18.74 0.70
N GLY A 306 1.03 17.48 1.07
CA GLY A 306 -0.17 16.71 0.80
C GLY A 306 -1.35 17.04 1.72
N PRO A 307 -2.43 16.26 1.66
CA PRO A 307 -3.53 16.39 2.61
C PRO A 307 -3.08 16.11 4.05
N SER A 308 -3.69 16.79 5.03
CA SER A 308 -3.54 16.52 6.46
C SER A 308 -4.25 15.22 6.84
N ILE A 309 -3.62 14.09 6.50
CA ILE A 309 -4.04 12.74 6.81
C ILE A 309 -2.84 11.86 7.21
N PRO A 310 -3.05 10.80 7.99
CA PRO A 310 -2.00 9.86 8.42
C PRO A 310 -1.10 9.30 7.32
N HIS A 311 0.09 8.83 7.72
CA HIS A 311 1.14 8.28 6.85
C HIS A 311 0.64 7.25 5.83
N VAL A 312 -0.11 6.25 6.30
CA VAL A 312 -0.66 5.17 5.47
C VAL A 312 -1.90 5.63 4.71
N SER A 313 -2.65 6.60 5.24
CA SER A 313 -3.86 7.14 4.60
C SER A 313 -3.57 7.84 3.28
N LEU A 314 -2.34 8.33 3.06
CA LEU A 314 -1.91 8.88 1.77
C LEU A 314 -2.09 7.91 0.60
N LEU A 315 -1.93 6.60 0.82
CA LEU A 315 -2.12 5.57 -0.22
C LEU A 315 -3.57 5.44 -0.71
N PHE A 316 -4.52 5.87 0.12
CA PHE A 316 -5.97 5.72 -0.12
C PHE A 316 -6.67 7.07 -0.36
N SER A 317 -5.90 8.15 -0.49
CA SER A 317 -6.42 9.50 -0.61
C SER A 317 -6.66 9.91 -2.06
N PRO A 318 -7.88 10.34 -2.43
CA PRO A 318 -8.13 10.90 -3.75
C PRO A 318 -7.20 12.07 -4.07
N LYS A 319 -7.03 13.00 -3.12
CA LYS A 319 -6.18 14.18 -3.29
C LYS A 319 -4.72 13.82 -3.55
N THR A 320 -4.19 12.81 -2.87
CA THR A 320 -2.80 12.36 -3.08
C THR A 320 -2.62 11.76 -4.47
N ALA A 321 -3.59 10.97 -4.93
CA ALA A 321 -3.60 10.44 -6.28
C ALA A 321 -3.75 11.56 -7.33
N ASP A 322 -4.61 12.55 -7.11
CA ASP A 322 -4.79 13.70 -8.00
C ASP A 322 -3.49 14.50 -8.13
N MET A 323 -2.81 14.77 -7.02
CA MET A 323 -1.52 15.48 -7.02
C MET A 323 -0.46 14.70 -7.79
N SER A 324 -0.42 13.38 -7.60
CA SER A 324 0.53 12.50 -8.29
C SER A 324 0.25 12.45 -9.80
N LEU A 325 -1.02 12.31 -10.19
CA LEU A 325 -1.45 12.28 -11.59
C LEU A 325 -1.22 13.63 -12.27
N ALA A 326 -1.56 14.76 -11.63
CA ALA A 326 -1.34 16.09 -12.18
C ALA A 326 0.15 16.36 -12.44
N PHE A 327 1.03 15.90 -11.54
CA PHE A 327 2.47 15.96 -11.76
C PHE A 327 2.90 15.10 -12.94
N LEU A 328 2.46 13.84 -12.98
CA LEU A 328 2.83 12.92 -14.06
C LEU A 328 2.33 13.40 -15.43
N ASP A 329 1.07 13.83 -15.53
CA ASP A 329 0.50 14.34 -16.78
C ASP A 329 1.25 15.58 -17.28
N LYS A 330 1.70 16.45 -16.37
CA LYS A 330 2.53 17.61 -16.72
C LYS A 330 3.87 17.16 -17.30
N VAL A 331 4.64 16.37 -16.55
CA VAL A 331 6.04 16.09 -16.90
C VAL A 331 6.17 15.07 -18.04
N LEU A 332 5.18 14.21 -18.24
CA LEU A 332 5.16 13.26 -19.36
C LEU A 332 4.65 13.88 -20.66
N ALA A 333 3.98 15.03 -20.61
CA ALA A 333 3.64 15.79 -21.82
C ALA A 333 4.80 16.67 -22.32
N GLU A 334 5.79 16.93 -21.46
CA GLU A 334 6.96 17.78 -21.75
C GLU A 334 8.17 17.00 -22.30
N ASN A 335 8.15 15.66 -22.25
CA ASN A 335 9.25 14.75 -22.63
C ASN A 335 8.89 13.89 -23.84
#